data_AF-A0A0V1MQM2-F1
#
_entry.id   AF-A0A0V1MQM2-F1
#
_cell.length_a   1.000
_cell.length_b   1.000
_cell.length_c   1.000
_cell.angle_alpha   90.00
_cell.angle_beta   90.00
_cell.angle_gamma   90.00
#
_symmetry.space_group_name_H-M   'P 1'
#
loop_
_entity.id
_entity.type
_entity.pdbx_description
1 polymer ?
#
loop_
_entity_poly.entity_id
_entity_poly.type
_entity_poly.pdbx_seq_one_letter_code
_entity_poly.pdbx_strand_id
1 'polypeptide(L)'
;LEKMLTSLVILLFTTFQLCHSQATPVQLQPQFQQNIVKRANFFRGLAEGTFIQCLRKIDSTLIAYADEIAKTCDMERKNDFKHGISFFFQNTMPSADDIITGMWNEGSLDYKHNENTCTAGQRCDNYKQLLWYEAEGIGCSIAKCNAVKNILPGRAAEEANLEKLTRLWNNRISSNVLVASQTDLQTAQHQGGNVIGVIGEVATSTSSSCPHLRPIYHLYTNHFSSHYYLVDELVMARRVQEGYRNLGVIGYAVRGPALCGATVPVYTFFHNPSGFVQLQNGSDVSKLLAGGYGRHDYQGVEFYIWSSPPATSTPSCGSLPGNLVSLTRLYHNTRTTNMLVVDAAAVQNEINKGAQTMGVIGKIGKEMQANCPHMKPIRHLYSDHFTMDYYIVDDLLVAQRLRDGYRDLGTIGYAVSGPNLCGSSIPIYEFFHPRLGMLQLQNSTEVTNLLGGTKGHVFFQGVSFYIWA
;
A
#
# COMPACT_ATOMS: atom_id res chain seq x y z
N LEU A 1 26.16 -86.42 26.23
CA LEU A 1 25.16 -85.65 25.46
C LEU A 1 24.51 -84.69 26.43
N GLU A 2 24.97 -83.43 26.47
CA GLU A 2 24.32 -82.26 27.10
C GLU A 2 25.34 -81.12 27.23
N LYS A 3 24.82 -79.89 27.31
CA LYS A 3 25.46 -78.56 27.48
C LYS A 3 25.70 -77.80 26.17
N MET A 4 24.83 -76.85 25.83
CA MET A 4 24.64 -75.48 26.36
C MET A 4 25.58 -74.44 25.71
N LEU A 5 24.94 -73.60 24.89
CA LEU A 5 25.02 -72.14 24.83
C LEU A 5 26.39 -71.45 24.62
N THR A 6 26.55 -70.89 23.42
CA THR A 6 27.12 -69.53 23.24
C THR A 6 26.33 -68.81 22.15
N SER A 7 25.36 -67.99 22.57
CA SER A 7 24.71 -67.00 21.70
C SER A 7 25.73 -65.91 21.37
N LEU A 8 26.02 -65.75 20.08
CA LEU A 8 26.82 -64.63 19.56
C LEU A 8 25.89 -63.40 19.45
N VAL A 9 26.03 -62.46 20.38
CA VAL A 9 25.38 -61.14 20.28
C VAL A 9 26.17 -60.32 19.26
N ILE A 10 25.62 -60.16 18.05
CA ILE A 10 26.10 -59.17 17.08
C ILE A 10 25.37 -57.86 17.40
N LEU A 11 26.04 -56.94 18.08
CA LEU A 11 25.60 -55.55 18.18
C LEU A 11 25.82 -54.88 16.82
N LEU A 12 24.77 -54.81 16.00
CA LEU A 12 24.71 -53.91 14.85
C LEU A 12 24.62 -52.47 15.37
N PHE A 13 25.77 -51.79 15.48
CA PHE A 13 25.80 -50.34 15.55
C PHE A 13 25.39 -49.81 14.18
N THR A 14 24.10 -49.53 13.99
CA THR A 14 23.66 -48.63 12.93
C THR A 14 24.17 -47.24 13.31
N THR A 15 25.09 -46.72 12.49
CA THR A 15 25.44 -45.31 12.51
C THR A 15 24.19 -44.50 12.20
N PHE A 16 23.49 -44.04 13.23
CA PHE A 16 22.58 -42.92 13.12
C PHE A 16 23.45 -41.71 12.73
N GLN A 17 23.55 -41.43 11.44
CA GLN A 17 23.85 -40.07 11.00
C GLN A 17 22.75 -39.18 11.59
N LEU A 18 23.08 -38.48 12.67
CA LEU A 18 22.33 -37.32 13.15
C LEU A 18 22.36 -36.28 12.03
N CYS A 19 21.42 -36.41 11.09
CA CYS A 19 21.13 -35.40 10.10
C CYS A 19 20.75 -34.14 10.87
N HIS A 20 21.64 -33.14 10.90
CA HIS A 20 21.29 -31.81 11.40
C HIS A 20 20.19 -31.28 10.48
N SER A 21 18.94 -31.31 10.96
CA SER A 21 17.80 -30.83 10.17
C SER A 21 18.00 -29.35 9.85
N GLN A 22 18.11 -29.00 8.57
CA GLN A 22 18.22 -27.59 8.11
C GLN A 22 16.93 -26.78 8.36
N ALA A 23 15.83 -27.47 8.69
CA ALA A 23 14.52 -26.91 8.92
C ALA A 23 13.86 -27.54 10.16
N THR A 24 13.10 -26.77 10.93
CA THR A 24 12.23 -27.29 12.01
C THR A 24 10.77 -26.98 11.64
N PRO A 25 9.92 -27.99 11.41
CA PRO A 25 8.50 -27.77 11.13
C PRO A 25 7.81 -27.06 12.28
N VAL A 26 6.88 -26.16 11.97
CA VAL A 26 6.06 -25.46 12.97
C VAL A 26 4.68 -26.09 13.01
N GLN A 27 4.25 -26.52 14.20
CA GLN A 27 2.91 -27.04 14.40
C GLN A 27 1.91 -25.88 14.40
N LEU A 28 1.09 -25.80 13.34
CA LEU A 28 0.07 -24.77 13.19
C LEU A 28 -1.22 -25.19 13.90
N GLN A 29 -1.85 -24.24 14.58
CA GLN A 29 -3.19 -24.44 15.14
C GLN A 29 -4.23 -24.56 14.02
N PRO A 30 -5.32 -25.34 14.19
CA PRO A 30 -6.40 -25.41 13.20
C PRO A 30 -6.97 -24.05 12.80
N GLN A 31 -7.02 -23.10 13.75
CA GLN A 31 -7.47 -21.73 13.48
C GLN A 31 -6.59 -20.99 12.47
N PHE A 32 -5.30 -21.30 12.41
CA PHE A 32 -4.38 -20.70 11.44
C PHE A 32 -4.80 -21.05 10.01
N GLN A 33 -5.10 -22.32 9.74
CA GLN A 33 -5.57 -22.77 8.42
C GLN A 33 -6.91 -22.12 8.04
N GLN A 34 -7.82 -21.97 9.01
CA GLN A 34 -9.08 -21.27 8.77
C GLN A 34 -8.85 -19.79 8.40
N ASN A 35 -7.90 -19.12 9.07
CA ASN A 35 -7.58 -17.73 8.80
C ASN A 35 -6.94 -17.55 7.41
N ILE A 36 -6.10 -18.51 6.98
CA ILE A 36 -5.56 -18.56 5.61
C ILE A 36 -6.70 -18.58 4.58
N VAL A 37 -7.66 -19.50 4.70
CA VAL A 37 -8.77 -19.63 3.74
C VAL A 37 -9.64 -18.39 3.74
N LYS A 38 -9.98 -17.86 4.93
CA LYS A 38 -10.79 -16.64 5.07
C LYS A 38 -10.13 -15.46 4.38
N ARG A 39 -8.84 -15.23 4.63
CA ARG A 39 -8.10 -14.10 4.04
C ARG A 39 -7.87 -14.28 2.55
N ALA A 40 -7.64 -15.51 2.08
CA ALA A 40 -7.49 -15.79 0.66
C ALA A 40 -8.80 -15.55 -0.10
N ASN A 41 -9.93 -16.05 0.42
CA ASN A 41 -11.25 -15.79 -0.16
C ASN A 41 -11.63 -14.32 -0.12
N PHE A 42 -11.22 -13.61 0.93
CA PHE A 42 -11.39 -12.16 1.01
C PHE A 42 -10.74 -11.46 -0.21
N PHE A 43 -9.47 -11.71 -0.50
CA PHE A 43 -8.78 -11.10 -1.65
C PHE A 43 -9.29 -11.61 -2.99
N ARG A 44 -9.64 -12.91 -3.08
CA ARG A 44 -10.27 -13.49 -4.29
C ARG A 44 -11.59 -12.81 -4.62
N GLY A 45 -12.33 -12.34 -3.61
CA GLY A 45 -13.57 -11.56 -3.79
C GLY A 45 -13.36 -10.09 -4.19
N LEU A 46 -12.16 -9.54 -4.01
CA LEU A 46 -11.83 -8.17 -4.44
C LEU A 46 -11.42 -8.07 -5.91
N ALA A 47 -10.93 -9.15 -6.50
CA ALA A 47 -10.49 -9.16 -7.88
C ALA A 47 -11.72 -9.13 -8.83
N GLU A 48 -11.75 -8.19 -9.78
CA GLU A 48 -12.84 -8.02 -10.77
C GLU A 48 -12.84 -9.16 -11.84
N GLY A 49 -13.01 -10.42 -11.42
CA GLY A 49 -13.05 -11.60 -12.28
C GLY A 49 -14.33 -12.42 -12.11
N THR A 50 -15.09 -12.61 -13.18
CA THR A 50 -16.42 -13.27 -13.17
C THR A 50 -16.42 -14.77 -12.87
N PHE A 51 -15.24 -15.42 -12.78
CA PHE A 51 -15.13 -16.88 -12.63
C PHE A 51 -14.18 -17.35 -11.52
N ILE A 52 -13.71 -16.46 -10.64
CA ILE A 52 -12.84 -16.86 -9.53
C ILE A 52 -13.66 -17.66 -8.52
N GLN A 53 -13.34 -18.95 -8.35
CA GLN A 53 -14.06 -19.79 -7.41
C GLN A 53 -13.66 -19.51 -5.96
N CYS A 54 -14.61 -19.65 -5.04
CA CYS A 54 -14.31 -19.64 -3.61
C CYS A 54 -13.49 -20.89 -3.23
N LEU A 55 -12.45 -20.74 -2.40
CA LEU A 55 -11.77 -21.85 -1.75
C LEU A 55 -12.72 -22.43 -0.70
N ARG A 56 -13.13 -23.68 -0.90
CA ARG A 56 -14.22 -24.30 -0.11
C ARG A 56 -13.69 -25.23 0.99
N LYS A 57 -12.43 -25.63 0.91
CA LYS A 57 -11.82 -26.58 1.85
C LYS A 57 -10.38 -26.23 2.21
N ILE A 58 -10.04 -26.56 3.44
CA ILE A 58 -8.65 -26.79 3.87
C ILE A 58 -8.31 -28.21 3.46
N ASP A 59 -7.32 -28.39 2.59
CA ASP A 59 -6.97 -29.71 2.07
C ASP A 59 -5.74 -30.28 2.78
N SER A 60 -5.94 -31.33 3.56
CA SER A 60 -4.85 -32.00 4.31
C SER A 60 -3.74 -32.54 3.42
N THR A 61 -4.04 -32.90 2.16
CA THR A 61 -3.03 -33.35 1.20
C THR A 61 -2.14 -32.20 0.74
N LEU A 62 -2.73 -31.00 0.58
CA LEU A 62 -1.98 -29.78 0.27
C LEU A 62 -1.17 -29.28 1.47
N ILE A 63 -1.65 -29.49 2.71
CA ILE A 63 -0.85 -29.20 3.92
C ILE A 63 0.40 -30.09 3.96
N ALA A 64 0.24 -31.40 3.76
CA ALA A 64 1.37 -32.33 3.74
C ALA A 64 2.36 -31.99 2.60
N TYR A 65 1.84 -31.65 1.43
CA TYR A 65 2.67 -31.22 0.30
C TYR A 65 3.43 -29.92 0.58
N ALA A 66 2.76 -28.91 1.16
CA ALA A 66 3.39 -27.67 1.57
C ALA A 66 4.46 -27.91 2.65
N ASP A 67 4.26 -28.88 3.53
CA ASP A 67 5.21 -29.27 4.58
C ASP A 67 6.47 -29.92 4.01
N GLU A 68 6.33 -30.81 3.03
CA GLU A 68 7.46 -31.39 2.29
C GLU A 68 8.32 -30.31 1.64
N ILE A 69 7.68 -29.33 0.98
CA ILE A 69 8.37 -28.21 0.34
C ILE A 69 9.01 -27.29 1.37
N ALA A 70 8.28 -26.88 2.42
CA ALA A 70 8.77 -25.94 3.43
C ALA A 70 10.04 -26.45 4.13
N LYS A 71 10.14 -27.76 4.38
CA LYS A 71 11.33 -28.40 4.98
C LYS A 71 12.59 -28.32 4.13
N THR A 72 12.46 -28.07 2.83
CA THR A 72 13.63 -27.91 1.95
C THR A 72 14.35 -26.58 2.18
N CYS A 73 13.67 -25.60 2.81
CA CYS A 73 14.16 -24.24 2.97
C CYS A 73 14.62 -23.61 1.64
N ASP A 74 13.97 -24.00 0.55
CA ASP A 74 14.24 -23.53 -0.80
C ASP A 74 12.94 -23.02 -1.40
N MET A 75 12.95 -21.75 -1.82
CA MET A 75 11.77 -21.12 -2.42
C MET A 75 11.83 -21.10 -3.96
N GLU A 76 12.74 -21.85 -4.58
CA GLU A 76 12.76 -22.04 -6.03
C GLU A 76 11.45 -22.68 -6.52
N ARG A 77 10.78 -22.01 -7.46
CA ARG A 77 9.58 -22.57 -8.09
C ARG A 77 10.01 -23.53 -9.21
N LYS A 78 9.85 -24.83 -8.98
CA LYS A 78 10.24 -25.87 -9.94
C LYS A 78 9.08 -26.24 -10.86
N ASN A 79 9.39 -26.59 -12.11
CA ASN A 79 8.39 -26.92 -13.13
C ASN A 79 7.66 -28.25 -12.88
N ASP A 80 8.19 -29.09 -11.99
CA ASP A 80 7.68 -30.41 -11.66
C ASP A 80 6.78 -30.43 -10.40
N PHE A 81 6.39 -29.27 -9.88
CA PHE A 81 5.46 -29.21 -8.77
C PHE A 81 4.10 -29.80 -9.13
N LYS A 82 3.68 -30.77 -8.31
CA LYS A 82 2.43 -31.52 -8.45
C LYS A 82 1.19 -30.66 -8.21
N HIS A 83 1.32 -29.62 -7.37
CA HIS A 83 0.25 -28.68 -7.04
C HIS A 83 0.76 -27.24 -7.14
N GLY A 84 -0.15 -26.30 -7.39
CA GLY A 84 0.16 -24.88 -7.35
C GLY A 84 0.70 -24.47 -5.97
N ILE A 85 1.77 -23.68 -5.95
CA ILE A 85 2.45 -23.28 -4.70
C ILE A 85 2.66 -21.77 -4.65
N SER A 86 2.52 -21.21 -3.46
CA SER A 86 2.98 -19.85 -3.17
C SER A 86 3.91 -19.87 -1.98
N PHE A 87 4.97 -19.06 -2.03
CA PHE A 87 5.96 -18.99 -0.97
C PHE A 87 5.90 -17.65 -0.26
N PHE A 88 6.23 -17.65 1.02
CA PHE A 88 6.34 -16.45 1.82
C PHE A 88 7.48 -16.61 2.83
N PHE A 89 8.24 -15.55 3.07
CA PHE A 89 9.40 -15.58 3.94
C PHE A 89 9.42 -14.38 4.88
N GLN A 90 9.78 -14.63 6.14
CA GLN A 90 10.08 -13.59 7.12
C GLN A 90 10.96 -14.13 8.23
N ASN A 91 11.62 -13.23 8.96
CA ASN A 91 12.56 -13.58 10.04
C ASN A 91 11.88 -13.96 11.37
N THR A 92 10.58 -13.72 11.51
CA THR A 92 9.78 -14.04 12.71
C THR A 92 8.64 -15.01 12.37
N MET A 93 7.84 -15.47 13.33
CA MET A 93 6.67 -16.31 13.03
C MET A 93 5.58 -15.50 12.31
N PRO A 94 5.14 -15.87 11.10
CA PRO A 94 4.07 -15.15 10.40
C PRO A 94 2.70 -15.44 11.01
N SER A 95 1.81 -14.46 10.95
CA SER A 95 0.37 -14.73 11.00
C SER A 95 -0.14 -15.19 9.64
N ALA A 96 -1.32 -15.80 9.63
CA ALA A 96 -2.02 -16.15 8.38
C ALA A 96 -2.30 -14.91 7.51
N ASP A 97 -2.52 -13.76 8.14
CA ASP A 97 -2.78 -12.50 7.44
C ASP A 97 -1.52 -11.95 6.76
N ASP A 98 -0.37 -12.01 7.45
CA ASP A 98 0.93 -11.61 6.89
C ASP A 98 1.21 -12.35 5.57
N ILE A 99 1.00 -13.67 5.59
CA ILE A 99 1.28 -14.56 4.46
C ILE A 99 0.41 -14.17 3.26
N ILE A 100 -0.91 -14.17 3.44
CA ILE A 100 -1.84 -13.97 2.32
C ILE A 100 -1.81 -12.52 1.82
N THR A 101 -1.67 -11.53 2.71
CA THR A 101 -1.53 -10.12 2.33
C THR A 101 -0.23 -9.90 1.55
N GLY A 102 0.87 -10.55 1.94
CA GLY A 102 2.12 -10.55 1.18
C GLY A 102 1.95 -11.10 -0.24
N MET A 103 1.26 -12.23 -0.39
CA MET A 103 0.96 -12.82 -1.71
C MET A 103 0.09 -11.91 -2.58
N TRP A 104 -0.90 -11.21 -1.99
CA TRP A 104 -1.73 -10.25 -2.69
C TRP A 104 -0.91 -9.04 -3.17
N ASN A 105 -0.13 -8.44 -2.27
CA ASN A 105 0.64 -7.24 -2.56
C ASN A 105 1.70 -7.42 -3.63
N GLU A 106 2.23 -8.64 -3.79
CA GLU A 106 3.18 -8.97 -4.84
C GLU A 106 2.68 -8.56 -6.22
N GLY A 107 1.39 -8.79 -6.53
CA GLY A 107 0.85 -8.55 -7.87
C GLY A 107 -0.34 -7.61 -7.97
N SER A 108 -0.94 -7.15 -6.86
CA SER A 108 -2.19 -6.38 -6.89
C SER A 108 -2.10 -5.05 -7.67
N LEU A 109 -0.89 -4.48 -7.79
CA LEU A 109 -0.64 -3.24 -8.53
C LEU A 109 0.30 -3.45 -9.73
N ASP A 110 0.89 -4.63 -9.87
CA ASP A 110 1.94 -4.93 -10.84
C ASP A 110 1.51 -5.97 -11.89
N TYR A 111 0.44 -6.72 -11.62
CA TYR A 111 -0.08 -7.69 -12.56
C TYR A 111 -1.07 -7.05 -13.53
N LYS A 112 -0.73 -7.05 -14.81
CA LYS A 112 -1.55 -6.55 -15.91
C LYS A 112 -2.43 -7.68 -16.43
N HIS A 113 -3.64 -7.81 -15.86
CA HIS A 113 -4.57 -8.91 -16.18
C HIS A 113 -4.86 -9.06 -17.69
N ASN A 114 -5.01 -7.96 -18.42
CA ASN A 114 -5.31 -7.98 -19.86
C ASN A 114 -4.15 -8.50 -20.72
N GLU A 115 -2.92 -8.34 -20.24
CA GLU A 115 -1.70 -8.74 -20.95
C GLU A 115 -1.19 -10.09 -20.45
N ASN A 116 -1.70 -10.58 -19.32
CA ASN A 116 -1.15 -11.73 -18.59
C ASN A 116 0.35 -11.55 -18.29
N THR A 117 0.76 -10.31 -17.99
CA THR A 117 2.14 -9.95 -17.70
C THR A 117 2.26 -9.33 -16.31
N CYS A 118 3.46 -9.40 -15.75
CA CYS A 118 3.83 -8.64 -14.57
C CYS A 118 4.70 -7.46 -15.01
N THR A 119 4.58 -6.32 -14.33
CA THR A 119 5.47 -5.17 -14.54
C THR A 119 6.94 -5.62 -14.55
N ALA A 120 7.73 -5.11 -15.50
CA ALA A 120 9.11 -5.55 -15.67
C ALA A 120 9.92 -5.39 -14.37
N GLY A 121 10.64 -6.44 -13.98
CA GLY A 121 11.41 -6.47 -12.73
C GLY A 121 10.58 -6.75 -11.46
N GLN A 122 9.26 -6.82 -11.56
CA GLN A 122 8.36 -7.25 -10.48
C GLN A 122 8.06 -8.74 -10.59
N ARG A 123 7.45 -9.28 -9.54
CA ARG A 123 6.94 -10.65 -9.51
C ARG A 123 5.46 -10.62 -9.21
N CYS A 124 4.74 -11.56 -9.78
CA CYS A 124 3.29 -11.68 -9.62
C CYS A 124 2.88 -13.15 -9.45
N ASP A 125 3.82 -14.02 -9.13
CA ASP A 125 3.67 -15.48 -9.17
C ASP A 125 2.83 -16.00 -8.02
N ASN A 126 3.04 -15.47 -6.81
CA ASN A 126 2.21 -15.80 -5.67
C ASN A 126 0.81 -15.17 -5.82
N TYR A 127 0.75 -13.95 -6.35
CA TYR A 127 -0.51 -13.26 -6.64
C TYR A 127 -1.38 -14.02 -7.66
N LYS A 128 -0.81 -14.44 -8.79
CA LYS A 128 -1.49 -15.27 -9.80
C LYS A 128 -2.01 -16.56 -9.18
N GLN A 129 -1.19 -17.22 -8.36
CA GLN A 129 -1.58 -18.47 -7.72
C GLN A 129 -2.71 -18.27 -6.70
N LEU A 130 -2.66 -17.18 -5.92
CA LEU A 130 -3.72 -16.80 -4.97
C LEU A 130 -5.06 -16.57 -5.68
N LEU A 131 -5.04 -16.03 -6.90
CA LEU A 131 -6.23 -15.73 -7.70
C LEU A 131 -6.58 -16.79 -8.74
N TRP A 132 -5.91 -17.95 -8.73
CA TRP A 132 -6.15 -18.99 -9.72
C TRP A 132 -7.61 -19.45 -9.68
N TYR A 133 -8.35 -19.27 -10.78
CA TYR A 133 -9.81 -19.32 -10.77
C TYR A 133 -10.36 -20.71 -10.41
N GLU A 134 -9.68 -21.79 -10.81
CA GLU A 134 -10.06 -23.19 -10.55
C GLU A 134 -9.59 -23.73 -9.20
N ALA A 135 -8.87 -22.94 -8.40
CA ALA A 135 -8.45 -23.40 -7.09
C ALA A 135 -9.66 -23.59 -6.16
N GLU A 136 -9.91 -24.81 -5.71
CA GLU A 136 -11.03 -25.17 -4.83
C GLU A 136 -10.62 -25.46 -3.37
N GLY A 137 -9.32 -25.68 -3.13
CA GLY A 137 -8.76 -25.98 -1.81
C GLY A 137 -7.37 -25.39 -1.61
N ILE A 138 -7.01 -25.17 -0.34
CA ILE A 138 -5.72 -24.60 0.06
C ILE A 138 -5.19 -25.35 1.30
N GLY A 139 -3.87 -25.42 1.42
CA GLY A 139 -3.18 -25.94 2.61
C GLY A 139 -1.86 -25.19 2.81
N CYS A 140 -1.54 -24.86 4.06
CA CYS A 140 -0.34 -24.10 4.42
C CYS A 140 0.53 -24.90 5.40
N SER A 141 1.85 -24.83 5.26
CA SER A 141 2.80 -25.27 6.29
C SER A 141 3.88 -24.21 6.47
N ILE A 142 4.52 -24.21 7.65
CA ILE A 142 5.61 -23.30 8.00
C ILE A 142 6.76 -24.12 8.56
N ALA A 143 7.97 -23.84 8.08
CA ALA A 143 9.20 -24.37 8.65
C ALA A 143 10.11 -23.21 9.09
N LYS A 144 10.72 -23.35 10.25
CA LYS A 144 11.81 -22.49 10.70
C LYS A 144 13.10 -22.98 10.07
N CYS A 145 13.70 -22.16 9.24
CA CYS A 145 14.93 -22.47 8.52
C CYS A 145 16.14 -21.78 9.15
N ASN A 146 17.27 -22.49 9.25
CA ASN A 146 18.53 -21.86 9.65
C ASN A 146 19.06 -20.90 8.57
N ALA A 147 18.82 -21.24 7.30
CA ALA A 147 19.01 -20.39 6.14
C ALA A 147 17.98 -20.79 5.07
N VAL A 148 17.49 -19.82 4.30
CA VAL A 148 16.57 -20.06 3.17
C VAL A 148 17.29 -19.76 1.87
N LYS A 149 17.19 -20.66 0.90
CA LYS A 149 17.74 -20.53 -0.45
C LYS A 149 16.69 -19.98 -1.40
N ASN A 150 17.16 -19.29 -2.44
CA ASN A 150 16.30 -18.72 -3.48
C ASN A 150 15.16 -17.89 -2.89
N ILE A 151 15.43 -17.18 -1.78
CA ILE A 151 14.44 -16.35 -1.09
C ILE A 151 13.78 -15.45 -2.12
N LEU A 152 12.50 -15.71 -2.36
CA LEU A 152 11.70 -14.82 -3.18
C LEU A 152 11.53 -13.55 -2.34
N PRO A 153 11.81 -12.35 -2.89
CA PRO A 153 11.81 -11.11 -2.12
C PRO A 153 10.42 -10.83 -1.55
N GLY A 154 10.23 -11.21 -0.28
CA GLY A 154 8.90 -11.33 0.34
C GLY A 154 8.85 -10.79 1.77
N ARG A 155 9.70 -9.82 2.10
CA ARG A 155 9.51 -8.77 3.10
C ARG A 155 10.63 -7.80 2.84
N ALA A 156 10.29 -6.53 2.66
CA ALA A 156 11.32 -5.58 2.39
C ALA A 156 12.27 -5.48 3.60
N ALA A 157 13.53 -5.87 3.45
CA ALA A 157 14.55 -5.45 4.39
C ALA A 157 14.68 -3.92 4.31
N GLU A 158 15.23 -3.30 5.36
CA GLU A 158 15.56 -1.88 5.33
C GLU A 158 16.44 -1.59 4.12
N GLU A 159 16.06 -0.57 3.33
CA GLU A 159 16.79 -0.24 2.10
C GLU A 159 18.18 0.29 2.46
N ALA A 160 19.22 -0.30 1.89
CA ALA A 160 20.60 -0.01 2.25
C ALA A 160 21.24 1.02 1.30
N ASN A 161 20.71 1.18 0.08
CA ASN A 161 21.27 2.04 -0.95
C ASN A 161 20.52 3.37 -1.03
N LEU A 162 20.65 4.19 0.01
CA LEU A 162 19.96 5.48 0.12
C LEU A 162 20.88 6.66 -0.22
N GLU A 163 20.35 7.62 -0.97
CA GLU A 163 20.98 8.92 -1.25
C GLU A 163 20.09 10.07 -0.77
N LYS A 164 20.73 11.19 -0.39
CA LYS A 164 20.03 12.36 0.15
C LYS A 164 19.18 13.04 -0.91
N LEU A 165 17.89 13.11 -0.68
CA LEU A 165 16.97 13.93 -1.46
C LEU A 165 17.06 15.38 -0.97
N THR A 166 17.63 16.25 -1.80
CA THR A 166 17.80 17.67 -1.51
C THR A 166 16.75 18.49 -2.24
N ARG A 167 16.10 19.40 -1.52
CA ARG A 167 15.20 20.39 -2.08
C ARG A 167 15.94 21.69 -2.33
N LEU A 168 15.73 22.25 -3.52
CA LEU A 168 16.11 23.59 -3.90
C LEU A 168 14.87 24.42 -4.24
N TRP A 169 15.03 25.73 -4.20
CA TRP A 169 14.07 26.70 -4.70
C TRP A 169 14.69 27.53 -5.83
N ASN A 170 14.11 27.45 -7.02
CA ASN A 170 14.57 28.23 -8.16
C ASN A 170 13.73 29.50 -8.30
N ASN A 171 14.32 30.65 -7.96
CA ASN A 171 13.65 31.95 -8.02
C ASN A 171 13.27 32.38 -9.44
N ARG A 172 13.91 31.84 -10.48
CA ARG A 172 13.64 32.23 -11.87
C ARG A 172 12.33 31.68 -12.39
N ILE A 173 11.97 30.47 -11.94
CA ILE A 173 10.76 29.76 -12.37
C ILE A 173 9.74 29.61 -11.23
N SER A 174 10.05 30.11 -10.04
CA SER A 174 9.21 30.00 -8.84
C SER A 174 8.78 28.56 -8.52
N SER A 175 9.69 27.60 -8.71
CA SER A 175 9.42 26.17 -8.51
C SER A 175 10.44 25.55 -7.55
N ASN A 176 10.01 24.55 -6.79
CA ASN A 176 10.94 23.67 -6.11
C ASN A 176 11.62 22.73 -7.13
N VAL A 177 12.82 22.29 -6.79
CA VAL A 177 13.54 21.23 -7.50
C VAL A 177 13.97 20.20 -6.47
N LEU A 178 13.69 18.94 -6.71
CA LEU A 178 14.16 17.81 -5.91
C LEU A 178 15.27 17.10 -6.70
N VAL A 179 16.39 16.85 -6.03
CA VAL A 179 17.57 16.18 -6.60
C VAL A 179 18.12 15.16 -5.60
N ALA A 180 18.52 13.99 -6.07
CA ALA A 180 19.13 12.96 -5.22
C ALA A 180 20.64 12.81 -5.43
N SER A 181 21.14 13.17 -6.62
CA SER A 181 22.56 13.03 -6.96
C SER A 181 23.33 14.35 -6.79
N GLN A 182 24.63 14.23 -6.50
CA GLN A 182 25.53 15.38 -6.39
C GLN A 182 25.66 16.16 -7.71
N THR A 183 25.60 15.45 -8.85
CA THR A 183 25.67 16.03 -10.19
C THR A 183 24.43 16.86 -10.50
N ASP A 184 23.23 16.36 -10.16
CA ASP A 184 21.98 17.08 -10.35
C ASP A 184 21.89 18.29 -9.42
N LEU A 185 22.42 18.17 -8.20
CA LEU A 185 22.54 19.30 -7.27
C LEU A 185 23.36 20.44 -7.86
N GLN A 186 24.56 20.15 -8.39
CA GLN A 186 25.40 21.16 -9.03
C GLN A 186 24.69 21.79 -10.24
N THR A 187 24.05 20.95 -11.07
CA THR A 187 23.28 21.41 -12.24
C THR A 187 22.14 22.34 -11.83
N ALA A 188 21.36 21.97 -10.83
CA ALA A 188 20.25 22.77 -10.32
C ALA A 188 20.73 24.11 -9.73
N GLN A 189 21.87 24.11 -9.02
CA GLN A 189 22.49 25.33 -8.50
C GLN A 189 22.94 26.26 -9.64
N HIS A 190 23.60 25.72 -10.68
CA HIS A 190 23.98 26.49 -11.87
C HIS A 190 22.78 27.08 -12.62
N GLN A 191 21.64 26.39 -12.58
CA GLN A 191 20.37 26.87 -13.14
C GLN A 191 19.64 27.90 -12.25
N GLY A 192 20.26 28.32 -11.14
CA GLY A 192 19.72 29.34 -10.23
C GLY A 192 18.93 28.80 -9.04
N GLY A 193 19.05 27.50 -8.74
CA GLY A 193 18.44 26.87 -7.57
C GLY A 193 19.19 27.21 -6.28
N ASN A 194 18.48 27.79 -5.31
CA ASN A 194 18.97 27.98 -3.96
C ASN A 194 18.68 26.74 -3.13
N VAL A 195 19.69 26.17 -2.48
CA VAL A 195 19.51 24.97 -1.64
C VAL A 195 18.69 25.33 -0.41
N ILE A 196 17.56 24.64 -0.22
CA ILE A 196 16.73 24.76 0.99
C ILE A 196 17.22 23.77 2.04
N GLY A 197 17.52 22.54 1.63
CA GLY A 197 18.07 21.52 2.52
C GLY A 197 17.68 20.10 2.13
N VAL A 198 18.18 19.14 2.89
CA VAL A 198 17.84 17.72 2.75
C VAL A 198 16.43 17.48 3.30
N ILE A 199 15.58 16.85 2.51
CA ILE A 199 14.20 16.52 2.88
C ILE A 199 13.98 15.03 3.15
N GLY A 200 15.04 14.24 3.17
CA GLY A 200 15.00 12.80 3.36
C GLY A 200 15.99 12.09 2.47
N GLU A 201 15.83 10.79 2.33
CA GLU A 201 16.68 9.94 1.49
C GLU A 201 15.81 9.10 0.56
N VAL A 202 16.30 8.80 -0.64
CA VAL A 202 15.64 7.96 -1.65
C VAL A 202 16.55 6.82 -2.05
N ALA A 203 15.96 5.71 -2.48
CA ALA A 203 16.75 4.60 -2.97
C ALA A 203 17.32 4.92 -4.36
N THR A 204 18.56 4.53 -4.63
CA THR A 204 19.25 4.82 -5.91
C THR A 204 18.94 3.80 -7.00
N SER A 205 18.52 2.60 -6.61
CA SER A 205 18.15 1.51 -7.51
C SER A 205 16.97 0.73 -6.95
N THR A 206 16.31 -0.04 -7.81
CA THR A 206 15.41 -1.10 -7.32
C THR A 206 16.22 -2.13 -6.53
N SER A 207 15.56 -2.82 -5.59
CA SER A 207 16.18 -3.86 -4.80
C SER A 207 15.18 -4.97 -4.52
N SER A 208 15.68 -6.20 -4.44
CA SER A 208 14.88 -7.33 -3.94
C SER A 208 14.55 -7.14 -2.45
N SER A 209 15.35 -6.37 -1.73
CA SER A 209 15.08 -5.96 -0.35
C SER A 209 13.95 -4.95 -0.22
N CYS A 210 13.42 -4.33 -1.27
CA CYS A 210 12.22 -3.50 -1.19
C CYS A 210 11.41 -3.61 -2.49
N PRO A 211 10.52 -4.62 -2.61
CA PRO A 211 9.70 -4.79 -3.81
C PRO A 211 8.71 -3.65 -4.04
N HIS A 212 8.46 -2.82 -3.03
CA HIS A 212 7.56 -1.67 -3.11
C HIS A 212 8.20 -0.41 -3.72
N LEU A 213 9.48 -0.46 -4.08
CA LEU A 213 10.15 0.66 -4.75
C LEU A 213 9.45 0.99 -6.07
N ARG A 214 9.15 2.27 -6.23
CA ARG A 214 8.63 2.88 -7.44
C ARG A 214 9.53 4.03 -7.86
N PRO A 215 9.80 4.17 -9.17
CA PRO A 215 10.58 5.29 -9.67
C PRO A 215 9.88 6.60 -9.34
N ILE A 216 10.63 7.59 -8.89
CA ILE A 216 10.16 8.97 -8.76
C ILE A 216 10.38 9.64 -10.11
N TYR A 217 9.32 9.69 -10.91
CA TYR A 217 9.33 10.37 -12.21
C TYR A 217 9.43 11.87 -12.02
N HIS A 218 10.35 12.51 -12.74
CA HIS A 218 10.53 13.95 -12.77
C HIS A 218 9.91 14.52 -14.04
N LEU A 219 8.80 15.22 -13.91
CA LEU A 219 8.12 15.90 -15.01
C LEU A 219 8.38 17.41 -14.96
N TYR A 220 8.33 18.05 -16.11
CA TYR A 220 8.35 19.51 -16.24
C TYR A 220 7.28 20.00 -17.19
N THR A 221 6.57 21.05 -16.78
CA THR A 221 5.58 21.74 -17.61
C THR A 221 6.02 23.15 -17.94
N ASN A 222 6.03 23.48 -19.23
CA ASN A 222 6.28 24.86 -19.67
C ASN A 222 5.12 25.79 -19.31
N HIS A 223 3.90 25.25 -19.19
CA HIS A 223 2.70 26.05 -18.94
C HIS A 223 2.75 26.71 -17.56
N PHE A 224 3.12 25.95 -16.53
CA PHE A 224 3.28 26.47 -15.16
C PHE A 224 4.73 26.82 -14.81
N SER A 225 5.69 26.58 -15.72
CA SER A 225 7.13 26.67 -15.45
C SER A 225 7.55 25.92 -14.18
N SER A 226 7.05 24.69 -14.01
CA SER A 226 7.12 23.98 -12.74
C SER A 226 7.56 22.53 -12.90
N HIS A 227 8.29 22.03 -11.90
CA HIS A 227 8.69 20.64 -11.76
C HIS A 227 7.63 19.86 -10.96
N TYR A 228 7.33 18.64 -11.40
CA TYR A 228 6.38 17.74 -10.75
C TYR A 228 6.97 16.35 -10.59
N TYR A 229 6.99 15.82 -9.37
CA TYR A 229 7.57 14.54 -9.01
C TYR A 229 6.47 13.57 -8.62
N LEU A 230 6.46 12.34 -9.14
CA LEU A 230 5.41 11.37 -8.79
C LEU A 230 5.86 9.93 -8.98
N VAL A 231 5.19 9.00 -8.30
CA VAL A 231 5.53 7.56 -8.37
C VAL A 231 4.49 6.71 -9.10
N ASP A 232 3.35 7.29 -9.47
CA ASP A 232 2.27 6.58 -10.16
C ASP A 232 2.46 6.64 -11.68
N GLU A 233 2.79 5.50 -12.29
CA GLU A 233 3.06 5.39 -13.73
C GLU A 233 1.85 5.78 -14.60
N LEU A 234 0.62 5.51 -14.16
CA LEU A 234 -0.57 5.88 -14.92
C LEU A 234 -0.78 7.39 -14.92
N VAL A 235 -0.59 8.03 -13.76
CA VAL A 235 -0.62 9.50 -13.65
C VAL A 235 0.51 10.11 -14.50
N MET A 236 1.71 9.52 -14.47
CA MET A 236 2.84 9.97 -15.28
C MET A 236 2.50 9.94 -16.77
N ALA A 237 2.04 8.79 -17.27
CA ALA A 237 1.71 8.59 -18.67
C ALA A 237 0.65 9.59 -19.13
N ARG A 238 -0.34 9.88 -18.28
CA ARG A 238 -1.36 10.87 -18.57
C ARG A 238 -0.81 12.29 -18.66
N ARG A 239 0.03 12.71 -17.71
CA ARG A 239 0.61 14.06 -17.72
C ARG A 239 1.50 14.29 -18.94
N VAL A 240 2.21 13.26 -19.40
CA VAL A 240 2.98 13.35 -20.65
C VAL A 240 2.06 13.61 -21.85
N GLN A 241 0.89 12.96 -21.92
CA GLN A 241 -0.11 13.25 -22.97
C GLN A 241 -0.67 14.68 -22.89
N GLU A 242 -0.69 15.27 -21.70
CA GLU A 242 -1.11 16.66 -21.45
C GLU A 242 0.00 17.69 -21.76
N GLY A 243 1.15 17.25 -22.28
CA GLY A 243 2.25 18.13 -22.72
C GLY A 243 3.36 18.33 -21.70
N TYR A 244 3.37 17.57 -20.60
CA TYR A 244 4.49 17.56 -19.65
C TYR A 244 5.68 16.80 -20.28
N ARG A 245 6.88 17.32 -20.06
CA ARG A 245 8.12 16.65 -20.46
C ARG A 245 8.58 15.73 -19.34
N ASN A 246 8.83 14.46 -19.66
CA ASN A 246 9.46 13.52 -18.75
C ASN A 246 10.99 13.73 -18.79
N LEU A 247 11.56 14.17 -17.67
CA LEU A 247 12.99 14.43 -17.49
C LEU A 247 13.75 13.23 -16.91
N GLY A 248 13.05 12.13 -16.62
CA GLY A 248 13.65 10.87 -16.16
C GLY A 248 13.25 10.52 -14.72
N VAL A 249 14.10 9.72 -14.08
CA VAL A 249 13.89 9.19 -12.72
C VAL A 249 14.99 9.73 -11.82
N ILE A 250 14.61 10.31 -10.69
CA ILE A 250 15.57 10.91 -9.73
C ILE A 250 15.91 9.98 -8.56
N GLY A 251 15.34 8.78 -8.51
CA GLY A 251 15.47 7.81 -7.43
C GLY A 251 14.21 6.97 -7.29
N TYR A 252 14.12 6.20 -6.23
CA TYR A 252 12.99 5.34 -5.94
C TYR A 252 12.44 5.61 -4.53
N ALA A 253 11.11 5.58 -4.42
CA ALA A 253 10.34 5.78 -3.19
C ALA A 253 9.24 4.72 -3.08
N VAL A 254 8.44 4.78 -2.01
CA VAL A 254 7.30 3.87 -1.81
C VAL A 254 6.00 4.65 -1.72
N ARG A 255 4.87 4.02 -2.05
CA ARG A 255 3.54 4.65 -2.04
C ARG A 255 2.91 4.81 -0.65
N GLY A 256 3.47 4.16 0.37
CA GLY A 256 2.87 4.08 1.69
C GLY A 256 3.89 4.26 2.81
N PRO A 257 3.46 4.80 3.96
CA PRO A 257 4.31 4.89 5.14
C PRO A 257 4.69 3.50 5.65
N ALA A 258 5.84 3.42 6.31
CA ALA A 258 6.47 2.23 6.87
C ALA A 258 6.80 1.12 5.86
N LEU A 259 6.45 1.25 4.58
CA LEU A 259 6.92 0.32 3.55
C LEU A 259 8.44 0.46 3.42
N CYS A 260 9.16 -0.64 3.62
CA CYS A 260 10.62 -0.68 3.55
C CYS A 260 11.33 0.30 4.51
N GLY A 261 10.66 0.73 5.59
CA GLY A 261 11.19 1.71 6.54
C GLY A 261 11.03 3.18 6.13
N ALA A 262 10.43 3.48 4.99
CA ALA A 262 10.16 4.85 4.58
C ALA A 262 9.02 5.44 5.42
N THR A 263 9.27 6.56 6.10
CA THR A 263 8.32 7.14 7.07
C THR A 263 8.01 8.60 6.81
N VAL A 264 8.79 9.25 5.95
CA VAL A 264 8.68 10.68 5.68
C VAL A 264 7.74 10.88 4.50
N PRO A 265 6.53 11.43 4.70
CA PRO A 265 5.64 11.74 3.58
C PRO A 265 6.17 12.92 2.78
N VAL A 266 6.06 12.84 1.46
CA VAL A 266 6.23 13.97 0.55
C VAL A 266 4.87 14.43 0.06
N TYR A 267 4.46 15.60 0.53
CA TYR A 267 3.20 16.24 0.20
C TYR A 267 3.30 16.99 -1.12
N THR A 268 2.23 16.96 -1.92
CA THR A 268 2.09 17.75 -3.14
C THR A 268 1.11 18.90 -2.92
N PHE A 269 1.52 20.08 -3.35
CA PHE A 269 0.70 21.28 -3.41
C PHE A 269 0.67 21.82 -4.83
N PHE A 270 -0.44 22.42 -5.23
CA PHE A 270 -0.60 23.05 -6.52
C PHE A 270 -1.09 24.49 -6.37
N HIS A 271 -0.56 25.42 -7.15
CA HIS A 271 -1.02 26.80 -7.22
C HIS A 271 -1.13 27.23 -8.67
N ASN A 272 -2.26 27.79 -9.08
CA ASN A 272 -2.37 28.41 -10.39
C ASN A 272 -1.99 29.91 -10.28
N PRO A 273 -0.96 30.41 -10.99
CA PRO A 273 -0.27 29.81 -12.15
C PRO A 273 1.10 29.17 -11.87
N SER A 274 1.55 29.08 -10.63
CA SER A 274 2.93 28.68 -10.28
C SER A 274 3.24 27.18 -10.38
N GLY A 275 2.23 26.32 -10.51
CA GLY A 275 2.39 24.87 -10.62
C GLY A 275 2.56 24.17 -9.27
N PHE A 276 3.41 23.15 -9.24
CA PHE A 276 3.55 22.22 -8.13
C PHE A 276 4.66 22.63 -7.15
N VAL A 277 4.43 22.33 -5.87
CA VAL A 277 5.41 22.43 -4.79
C VAL A 277 5.35 21.16 -3.96
N GLN A 278 6.50 20.52 -3.74
CA GLN A 278 6.55 19.20 -3.08
C GLN A 278 7.55 19.16 -1.93
N LEU A 279 7.06 18.77 -0.75
CA LEU A 279 7.71 19.01 0.54
C LEU A 279 7.54 17.84 1.50
N GLN A 280 8.57 17.58 2.31
CA GLN A 280 8.40 16.75 3.50
C GLN A 280 7.65 17.47 4.62
N ASN A 281 7.16 16.72 5.61
CA ASN A 281 6.60 17.31 6.83
C ASN A 281 7.57 18.30 7.50
N GLY A 282 7.10 19.50 7.81
CA GLY A 282 7.92 20.57 8.38
C GLY A 282 7.21 21.93 8.34
N SER A 283 7.91 22.98 8.79
CA SER A 283 7.33 24.33 8.92
C SER A 283 6.78 24.90 7.62
N ASP A 284 7.37 24.53 6.48
CA ASP A 284 6.93 25.01 5.16
C ASP A 284 5.57 24.43 4.77
N VAL A 285 5.34 23.14 5.07
CA VAL A 285 4.04 22.47 4.86
C VAL A 285 2.99 23.10 5.75
N SER A 286 3.28 23.32 7.04
CA SER A 286 2.34 23.98 7.96
C SER A 286 2.00 25.41 7.49
N LYS A 287 2.96 26.15 6.94
CA LYS A 287 2.74 27.50 6.40
C LYS A 287 1.95 27.50 5.10
N LEU A 288 2.26 26.60 4.15
CA LEU A 288 1.49 26.46 2.90
C LEU A 288 0.05 26.10 3.20
N LEU A 289 -0.15 25.12 4.08
CA LEU A 289 -1.48 24.74 4.53
C LEU A 289 -2.14 25.89 5.27
N ALA A 290 -1.43 26.72 6.04
CA ALA A 290 -1.99 27.92 6.67
C ALA A 290 -2.24 29.11 5.72
N GLY A 291 -1.99 28.96 4.41
CA GLY A 291 -2.11 30.05 3.44
C GLY A 291 -1.02 31.11 3.54
N GLY A 292 0.06 30.85 4.30
CA GLY A 292 1.16 31.78 4.55
C GLY A 292 1.96 32.18 3.31
N TYR A 293 1.77 31.49 2.19
CA TYR A 293 2.39 31.80 0.89
C TYR A 293 1.36 32.03 -0.23
N GLY A 294 0.08 32.26 0.12
CA GLY A 294 -1.04 32.31 -0.84
C GLY A 294 -1.79 30.98 -0.95
N ARG A 295 -2.89 30.96 -1.74
CA ARG A 295 -3.83 29.84 -1.83
C ARG A 295 -3.23 28.66 -2.62
N HIS A 296 -2.56 27.74 -1.93
CA HIS A 296 -2.10 26.49 -2.53
C HIS A 296 -3.13 25.39 -2.27
N ASP A 297 -3.51 24.67 -3.32
CA ASP A 297 -4.37 23.50 -3.25
C ASP A 297 -3.53 22.28 -2.86
N TYR A 298 -3.83 21.71 -1.70
CA TYR A 298 -3.26 20.43 -1.28
C TYR A 298 -3.72 19.30 -2.22
N GLN A 299 -2.78 18.47 -2.68
CA GLN A 299 -3.00 17.36 -3.62
C GLN A 299 -2.73 15.98 -2.99
N GLY A 300 -2.50 15.90 -1.68
CA GLY A 300 -2.23 14.62 -1.00
C GLY A 300 -0.75 14.34 -0.73
N VAL A 301 -0.49 13.15 -0.20
CA VAL A 301 0.87 12.58 -0.09
C VAL A 301 1.16 11.81 -1.38
N GLU A 302 2.21 12.21 -2.09
CA GLU A 302 2.59 11.61 -3.35
C GLU A 302 3.33 10.28 -3.15
N PHE A 303 4.28 10.28 -2.22
CA PHE A 303 5.10 9.12 -1.89
C PHE A 303 5.76 9.31 -0.52
N TYR A 304 6.37 8.25 -0.01
CA TYR A 304 7.13 8.24 1.23
C TYR A 304 8.60 7.95 0.95
N ILE A 305 9.46 8.64 1.69
CA ILE A 305 10.92 8.55 1.64
C ILE A 305 11.49 8.24 3.03
N TRP A 306 12.78 7.97 3.10
CA TRP A 306 13.47 7.67 4.35
C TRP A 306 13.90 8.95 5.06
N SER A 307 14.01 8.90 6.39
CA SER A 307 14.52 10.03 7.17
C SER A 307 16.01 10.23 6.93
N SER A 308 16.48 11.47 7.00
CA SER A 308 17.92 11.79 7.03
C SER A 308 18.24 12.55 8.32
N PRO A 309 19.00 11.98 9.28
CA PRO A 309 19.61 10.65 9.24
C PRO A 309 18.57 9.50 9.28
N PRO A 310 18.93 8.29 8.84
CA PRO A 310 18.08 7.11 8.93
C PRO A 310 17.60 6.87 10.36
N ALA A 311 16.33 6.49 10.51
CA ALA A 311 15.74 6.21 11.81
C ALA A 311 16.46 5.02 12.45
N THR A 312 16.74 5.09 13.75
CA THR A 312 17.43 4.01 14.49
C THR A 312 16.57 2.76 14.70
N SER A 313 15.31 2.78 14.27
CA SER A 313 14.36 1.68 14.38
C SER A 313 13.33 1.76 13.27
N THR A 314 13.13 0.66 12.55
CA THR A 314 12.03 0.52 11.59
C THR A 314 10.69 0.47 12.35
N PRO A 315 9.76 1.42 12.14
CA PRO A 315 8.47 1.37 12.81
C PRO A 315 7.65 0.17 12.32
N SER A 316 7.04 -0.54 13.27
CA SER A 316 6.14 -1.66 12.97
C SER A 316 4.93 -1.17 12.17
N CYS A 317 4.49 -1.93 11.17
CA CYS A 317 3.27 -1.65 10.40
C CYS A 317 1.98 -1.81 11.24
N GLY A 318 2.05 -2.31 12.48
CA GLY A 318 0.89 -2.60 13.32
C GLY A 318 0.15 -3.88 12.90
N SER A 319 -0.87 -4.28 13.66
CA SER A 319 -1.71 -5.45 13.38
C SER A 319 -3.19 -5.07 13.25
N LEU A 320 -3.97 -5.96 12.61
CA LEU A 320 -5.39 -5.75 12.33
C LEU A 320 -6.19 -5.34 13.60
N PRO A 321 -6.93 -4.23 13.57
CA PRO A 321 -7.79 -3.83 14.68
C PRO A 321 -8.93 -4.84 14.91
N GLY A 322 -9.26 -5.11 16.16
CA GLY A 322 -10.35 -6.03 16.54
C GLY A 322 -11.75 -5.40 16.53
N ASN A 323 -11.87 -4.08 16.41
CA ASN A 323 -13.12 -3.31 16.57
C ASN A 323 -13.63 -2.70 15.25
N LEU A 324 -13.51 -3.44 14.15
CA LEU A 324 -13.90 -2.96 12.83
C LEU A 324 -15.42 -2.92 12.68
N VAL A 325 -15.94 -1.82 12.13
CA VAL A 325 -17.36 -1.61 11.78
C VAL A 325 -17.51 -1.33 10.28
N SER A 326 -18.63 -1.75 9.69
CA SER A 326 -18.87 -1.59 8.26
C SER A 326 -19.02 -0.12 7.87
N LEU A 327 -18.33 0.27 6.80
CA LEU A 327 -18.47 1.57 6.15
C LEU A 327 -19.33 1.42 4.90
N THR A 328 -20.43 2.16 4.84
CA THR A 328 -21.38 2.14 3.74
C THR A 328 -21.32 3.45 2.99
N ARG A 329 -21.23 3.39 1.66
CA ARG A 329 -21.29 4.56 0.81
C ARG A 329 -22.73 4.84 0.41
N LEU A 330 -23.18 6.08 0.59
CA LEU A 330 -24.49 6.55 0.16
C LEU A 330 -24.32 7.72 -0.81
N TYR A 331 -25.33 7.97 -1.63
CA TYR A 331 -25.40 9.13 -2.51
C TYR A 331 -26.72 9.86 -2.33
N HIS A 332 -26.68 11.17 -2.14
CA HIS A 332 -27.88 11.97 -1.95
C HIS A 332 -28.16 12.84 -3.17
N ASN A 333 -29.15 12.46 -3.98
CA ASN A 333 -29.40 13.11 -5.28
C ASN A 333 -29.63 14.62 -5.20
N THR A 334 -30.40 15.10 -4.21
CA THR A 334 -30.72 16.54 -4.09
C THR A 334 -29.58 17.39 -3.55
N ARG A 335 -28.68 16.80 -2.74
CA ARG A 335 -27.49 17.46 -2.21
C ARG A 335 -26.27 17.23 -3.11
N THR A 336 -26.41 16.34 -4.11
CA THR A 336 -25.33 15.88 -4.99
C THR A 336 -24.07 15.46 -4.24
N THR A 337 -24.23 14.88 -3.05
CA THR A 337 -23.12 14.54 -2.15
C THR A 337 -22.98 13.04 -1.97
N ASN A 338 -21.73 12.60 -1.86
CA ASN A 338 -21.35 11.24 -1.51
C ASN A 338 -21.09 11.18 0.01
N MET A 339 -21.68 10.21 0.69
CA MET A 339 -21.61 10.09 2.14
C MET A 339 -21.00 8.76 2.54
N LEU A 340 -20.10 8.79 3.53
CA LEU A 340 -19.51 7.60 4.14
C LEU A 340 -20.12 7.45 5.54
N VAL A 341 -20.96 6.44 5.70
CA VAL A 341 -21.79 6.26 6.90
C VAL A 341 -21.48 4.92 7.55
N VAL A 342 -21.30 4.95 8.86
CA VAL A 342 -21.12 3.76 9.70
C VAL A 342 -22.44 3.32 10.32
N ASP A 343 -22.54 2.02 10.63
CA ASP A 343 -23.68 1.39 11.30
C ASP A 343 -25.02 1.40 10.52
N ALA A 344 -25.75 0.29 10.61
CA ALA A 344 -27.00 0.11 9.85
C ALA A 344 -28.09 1.13 10.19
N ALA A 345 -28.16 1.58 11.45
CA ALA A 345 -29.15 2.56 11.90
C ALA A 345 -28.92 3.96 11.29
N ALA A 346 -27.67 4.41 11.22
CA ALA A 346 -27.36 5.71 10.62
C ALA A 346 -27.52 5.67 9.10
N VAL A 347 -27.17 4.54 8.46
CA VAL A 347 -27.48 4.30 7.05
C VAL A 347 -28.98 4.42 6.79
N GLN A 348 -29.81 3.76 7.59
CA GLN A 348 -31.27 3.85 7.42
C GLN A 348 -31.80 5.26 7.66
N ASN A 349 -31.22 6.01 8.60
CA ASN A 349 -31.60 7.40 8.85
C ASN A 349 -31.31 8.29 7.63
N GLU A 350 -30.16 8.15 6.99
CA GLU A 350 -29.85 8.90 5.77
C GLU A 350 -30.70 8.46 4.57
N ILE A 351 -31.03 7.17 4.46
CA ILE A 351 -31.98 6.68 3.44
C ILE A 351 -33.36 7.33 3.63
N ASN A 352 -33.85 7.42 4.87
CA ASN A 352 -35.13 8.07 5.18
C ASN A 352 -35.13 9.57 4.85
N LYS A 353 -33.95 10.21 4.79
CA LYS A 353 -33.77 11.60 4.36
C LYS A 353 -33.66 11.76 2.83
N GLY A 354 -33.64 10.66 2.08
CA GLY A 354 -33.58 10.66 0.61
C GLY A 354 -32.24 10.22 0.02
N ALA A 355 -31.32 9.68 0.82
CA ALA A 355 -30.09 9.07 0.31
C ALA A 355 -30.36 7.69 -0.34
N GLN A 356 -29.56 7.35 -1.33
CA GLN A 356 -29.52 6.02 -1.95
C GLN A 356 -28.25 5.29 -1.51
N THR A 357 -28.37 4.00 -1.23
CA THR A 357 -27.19 3.20 -0.86
C THR A 357 -26.42 2.75 -2.09
N MET A 358 -25.10 2.91 -2.03
CA MET A 358 -24.13 2.40 -3.01
C MET A 358 -23.43 1.13 -2.51
N GLY A 359 -23.83 0.61 -1.34
CA GLY A 359 -23.31 -0.61 -0.75
C GLY A 359 -22.21 -0.41 0.29
N VAL A 360 -21.84 -1.50 0.94
CA VAL A 360 -20.72 -1.56 1.89
C VAL A 360 -19.41 -1.52 1.09
N ILE A 361 -18.52 -0.61 1.45
CA ILE A 361 -17.27 -0.35 0.72
C ILE A 361 -16.02 -0.86 1.44
N GLY A 362 -16.18 -1.29 2.70
CA GLY A 362 -15.12 -1.81 3.55
C GLY A 362 -15.49 -1.65 5.02
N LYS A 363 -14.47 -1.63 5.89
CA LYS A 363 -14.61 -1.44 7.33
C LYS A 363 -13.61 -0.43 7.86
N ILE A 364 -14.00 0.28 8.91
CA ILE A 364 -13.14 1.21 9.65
C ILE A 364 -13.08 0.84 11.13
N GLY A 365 -12.03 1.28 11.83
CA GLY A 365 -11.95 1.08 13.27
C GLY A 365 -12.96 1.96 13.99
N LYS A 366 -13.72 1.39 14.93
CA LYS A 366 -14.67 2.17 15.74
C LYS A 366 -13.95 3.12 16.70
N GLU A 367 -12.86 2.64 17.28
CA GLU A 367 -12.02 3.34 18.27
C GLU A 367 -10.54 3.08 17.97
N MET A 368 -9.68 3.94 18.48
CA MET A 368 -8.22 3.78 18.35
C MET A 368 -7.75 2.54 19.13
N GLN A 369 -6.89 1.73 18.52
CA GLN A 369 -6.33 0.53 19.17
C GLN A 369 -4.81 0.56 19.25
N ALA A 370 -4.26 0.15 20.39
CA ALA A 370 -2.82 0.20 20.64
C ALA A 370 -2.01 -0.71 19.71
N ASN A 371 -2.62 -1.79 19.21
CA ASN A 371 -1.98 -2.71 18.25
C ASN A 371 -1.93 -2.15 16.82
N CYS A 372 -2.66 -1.07 16.54
CA CYS A 372 -2.59 -0.33 15.28
C CYS A 372 -2.23 1.14 15.55
N PRO A 373 -0.93 1.46 15.77
CA PRO A 373 -0.49 2.82 16.11
C PRO A 373 -0.67 3.83 14.96
N HIS A 374 -0.97 3.35 13.75
CA HIS A 374 -1.15 4.19 12.56
C HIS A 374 -2.59 4.67 12.34
N MET A 375 -3.51 4.32 13.24
CA MET A 375 -4.90 4.77 13.16
C MET A 375 -4.97 6.28 13.30
N LYS A 376 -5.70 6.90 12.37
CA LYS A 376 -6.05 8.32 12.37
C LYS A 376 -7.57 8.49 12.32
N PRO A 377 -8.12 9.49 13.02
CA PRO A 377 -9.56 9.74 12.97
C PRO A 377 -9.98 10.16 11.56
N ILE A 378 -11.07 9.60 11.07
CA ILE A 378 -11.72 10.06 9.85
C ILE A 378 -12.65 11.21 10.24
N ARG A 379 -12.19 12.44 10.01
CA ARG A 379 -12.94 13.68 10.25
C ARG A 379 -13.95 13.88 9.14
N HIS A 380 -15.22 14.06 9.51
CA HIS A 380 -16.31 14.37 8.61
C HIS A 380 -16.52 15.88 8.61
N LEU A 381 -16.22 16.51 7.48
CA LEU A 381 -16.40 17.93 7.26
C LEU A 381 -17.53 18.17 6.25
N TYR A 382 -18.19 19.33 6.35
CA TYR A 382 -19.23 19.75 5.41
C TYR A 382 -18.89 21.10 4.77
N SER A 383 -19.02 21.20 3.46
CA SER A 383 -18.88 22.45 2.71
C SER A 383 -20.24 23.04 2.40
N ASP A 384 -20.54 24.22 2.93
CA ASP A 384 -21.75 24.96 2.54
C ASP A 384 -21.65 25.50 1.10
N HIS A 385 -20.43 25.73 0.60
CA HIS A 385 -20.20 26.22 -0.76
C HIS A 385 -20.50 25.15 -1.82
N PHE A 386 -19.99 23.93 -1.63
CA PHE A 386 -20.22 22.81 -2.55
C PHE A 386 -21.43 21.96 -2.15
N THR A 387 -22.06 22.24 -1.01
CA THR A 387 -23.16 21.48 -0.42
C THR A 387 -22.85 19.99 -0.24
N MET A 388 -21.62 19.65 0.15
CA MET A 388 -21.09 18.28 0.13
C MET A 388 -20.39 17.87 1.44
N ASP A 389 -20.31 16.55 1.62
CA ASP A 389 -19.62 15.87 2.72
C ASP A 389 -18.21 15.46 2.30
N TYR A 390 -17.23 15.68 3.17
CA TYR A 390 -15.82 15.41 2.92
C TYR A 390 -15.16 14.69 4.10
N TYR A 391 -14.44 13.60 3.84
CA TYR A 391 -13.88 12.72 4.86
C TYR A 391 -12.35 12.73 4.79
N ILE A 392 -11.68 13.09 5.88
CA ILE A 392 -10.25 13.39 5.88
C ILE A 392 -9.58 12.74 7.10
N VAL A 393 -8.41 12.11 6.90
CA VAL A 393 -7.57 11.58 8.00
C VAL A 393 -6.31 12.40 8.26
N ASP A 394 -5.98 13.35 7.37
CA ASP A 394 -4.82 14.22 7.51
C ASP A 394 -5.19 15.46 8.33
N ASP A 395 -4.63 15.57 9.53
CA ASP A 395 -4.94 16.65 10.48
C ASP A 395 -4.61 18.05 9.92
N LEU A 396 -3.59 18.16 9.07
CA LEU A 396 -3.20 19.45 8.50
C LEU A 396 -4.20 19.89 7.43
N LEU A 397 -4.67 18.94 6.61
CA LEU A 397 -5.74 19.20 5.65
C LEU A 397 -7.07 19.54 6.34
N VAL A 398 -7.41 18.83 7.44
CA VAL A 398 -8.58 19.16 8.26
C VAL A 398 -8.49 20.61 8.74
N ALA A 399 -7.36 20.99 9.36
CA ALA A 399 -7.16 22.36 9.83
C ALA A 399 -7.31 23.41 8.72
N GLN A 400 -6.87 23.09 7.50
CA GLN A 400 -7.04 23.98 6.35
C GLN A 400 -8.49 24.08 5.89
N ARG A 401 -9.23 22.98 5.78
CA ARG A 401 -10.63 23.02 5.36
C ARG A 401 -11.50 23.78 6.36
N LEU A 402 -11.19 23.69 7.65
CA LEU A 402 -11.86 24.52 8.66
C LEU A 402 -11.60 26.02 8.44
N ARG A 403 -10.39 26.43 8.02
CA ARG A 403 -10.09 27.82 7.63
C ARG A 403 -10.79 28.24 6.35
N ASP A 404 -10.98 27.31 5.40
CA ASP A 404 -11.73 27.51 4.16
C ASP A 404 -13.26 27.61 4.41
N GLY A 405 -13.72 27.54 5.66
CA GLY A 405 -15.11 27.68 6.05
C GLY A 405 -15.91 26.37 6.08
N TYR A 406 -15.24 25.21 6.03
CA TYR A 406 -15.91 23.93 6.23
C TYR A 406 -16.33 23.78 7.69
N ARG A 407 -17.47 23.13 7.91
CA ARG A 407 -17.98 22.80 9.23
C ARG A 407 -17.53 21.41 9.66
N ASP A 408 -17.03 21.29 10.88
CA ASP A 408 -16.66 20.01 11.46
C ASP A 408 -17.90 19.30 12.01
N LEU A 409 -18.20 18.11 11.49
CA LEU A 409 -19.32 17.27 11.92
C LEU A 409 -18.88 16.12 12.83
N GLY A 410 -17.59 16.03 13.17
CA GLY A 410 -17.04 15.06 14.10
C GLY A 410 -16.22 13.95 13.44
N THR A 411 -16.00 12.86 14.19
CA THR A 411 -15.25 11.68 13.74
C THR A 411 -16.23 10.54 13.49
N ILE A 412 -16.16 9.91 12.31
CA ILE A 412 -17.01 8.75 11.98
C ILE A 412 -16.37 7.41 12.35
N GLY A 413 -15.07 7.41 12.63
CA GLY A 413 -14.25 6.25 13.02
C GLY A 413 -12.79 6.51 12.71
N TYR A 414 -12.03 5.44 12.50
CA TYR A 414 -10.58 5.51 12.32
C TYR A 414 -10.13 4.70 11.11
N ALA A 415 -9.19 5.24 10.34
CA ALA A 415 -8.56 4.61 9.18
C ALA A 415 -7.04 4.79 9.25
N VAL A 416 -6.31 4.40 8.21
CA VAL A 416 -4.86 4.56 8.15
C VAL A 416 -4.43 5.31 6.88
N SER A 417 -3.29 5.99 6.91
CA SER A 417 -2.83 6.86 5.81
C SER A 417 -2.23 6.12 4.61
N GLY A 418 -2.12 4.81 4.66
CA GLY A 418 -1.45 4.05 3.60
C GLY A 418 -1.82 2.59 3.57
N PRO A 419 -1.51 1.91 2.45
CA PRO A 419 -1.80 0.49 2.29
C PRO A 419 -0.97 -0.32 3.29
N ASN A 420 -1.50 -1.46 3.72
CA ASN A 420 -0.85 -2.45 4.58
C ASN A 420 -0.55 -2.00 6.01
N LEU A 421 -0.80 -0.74 6.36
CA LEU A 421 -0.80 -0.34 7.75
C LEU A 421 -1.91 -1.09 8.48
N CYS A 422 -1.50 -1.90 9.45
CA CYS A 422 -2.40 -2.74 10.24
C CYS A 422 -3.28 -3.66 9.39
N GLY A 423 -2.78 -4.14 8.24
CA GLY A 423 -3.55 -5.00 7.34
C GLY A 423 -4.63 -4.28 6.52
N SER A 424 -4.60 -2.94 6.44
CA SER A 424 -5.47 -2.16 5.53
C SER A 424 -5.18 -2.51 4.08
N SER A 425 -6.21 -2.50 3.23
CA SER A 425 -6.06 -2.95 1.84
C SER A 425 -6.92 -2.20 0.83
N ILE A 426 -7.92 -1.44 1.28
CA ILE A 426 -8.86 -0.76 0.38
C ILE A 426 -8.51 0.74 0.36
N PRO A 427 -8.00 1.29 -0.75
CA PRO A 427 -7.82 2.73 -0.91
C PRO A 427 -9.16 3.43 -1.10
N ILE A 428 -9.30 4.62 -0.49
CA ILE A 428 -10.34 5.59 -0.80
C ILE A 428 -9.74 6.67 -1.69
N TYR A 429 -10.01 6.58 -2.99
CA TYR A 429 -9.58 7.55 -3.99
C TYR A 429 -10.39 8.84 -3.86
N GLU A 430 -9.73 9.95 -4.13
CA GLU A 430 -10.31 11.29 -4.08
C GLU A 430 -10.28 11.94 -5.46
N PHE A 431 -11.41 12.53 -5.83
CA PHE A 431 -11.57 13.28 -7.05
C PHE A 431 -12.25 14.61 -6.76
N PHE A 432 -11.94 15.64 -7.53
CA PHE A 432 -12.55 16.96 -7.43
C PHE A 432 -13.32 17.31 -8.69
N HIS A 433 -14.53 17.82 -8.51
CA HIS A 433 -15.34 18.42 -9.58
C HIS A 433 -15.59 19.90 -9.26
N PRO A 434 -15.30 20.85 -10.18
CA PRO A 434 -15.37 22.30 -9.91
C PRO A 434 -16.72 22.82 -9.41
N ARG A 435 -17.82 22.10 -9.66
CA ARG A 435 -19.17 22.48 -9.22
C ARG A 435 -19.73 21.62 -8.09
N LEU A 436 -19.21 20.40 -7.90
CA LEU A 436 -19.80 19.41 -7.00
C LEU A 436 -18.89 19.10 -5.81
N GLY A 437 -17.66 19.61 -5.81
CA GLY A 437 -16.69 19.39 -4.75
C GLY A 437 -16.00 18.02 -4.88
N MET A 438 -15.70 17.41 -3.72
CA MET A 438 -14.97 16.15 -3.65
C MET A 438 -15.88 14.94 -3.80
N LEU A 439 -15.32 13.90 -4.43
CA LEU A 439 -15.91 12.59 -4.58
C LEU A 439 -14.92 11.55 -4.06
N GLN A 440 -15.35 10.73 -3.11
CA GLN A 440 -14.51 9.74 -2.45
C GLN A 440 -15.05 8.32 -2.64
N LEU A 441 -14.22 7.44 -3.20
CA LEU A 441 -14.66 6.13 -3.70
C LEU A 441 -13.61 5.06 -3.42
N GLN A 442 -14.05 3.87 -3.06
CA GLN A 442 -13.21 2.69 -3.04
C GLN A 442 -12.90 2.19 -4.46
N ASN A 443 -11.88 1.33 -4.58
CA ASN A 443 -11.57 0.68 -5.86
C ASN A 443 -12.81 0.01 -6.47
N SER A 444 -13.14 0.41 -7.70
CA SER A 444 -14.31 -0.03 -8.44
C SER A 444 -14.19 0.39 -9.89
N THR A 445 -14.99 -0.21 -10.76
CA THR A 445 -15.13 0.21 -12.17
C THR A 445 -15.43 1.71 -12.33
N GLU A 446 -16.08 2.35 -11.34
CA GLU A 446 -16.32 3.80 -11.35
C GLU A 446 -15.02 4.60 -11.27
N VAL A 447 -14.09 4.21 -10.40
CA VAL A 447 -12.76 4.84 -10.26
C VAL A 447 -11.97 4.66 -11.56
N THR A 448 -11.98 3.45 -12.14
CA THR A 448 -11.31 3.18 -13.43
C THR A 448 -11.83 4.07 -14.55
N ASN A 449 -13.14 4.31 -14.60
CA ASN A 449 -13.75 5.21 -15.58
C ASN A 449 -13.39 6.69 -15.35
N LEU A 450 -13.41 7.15 -14.09
CA LEU A 450 -13.01 8.50 -13.73
C LEU A 450 -11.55 8.78 -14.08
N LEU A 451 -10.65 7.82 -13.79
CA LEU A 451 -9.24 7.90 -14.18
C LEU A 451 -9.05 7.84 -15.71
N GLY A 452 -9.88 7.06 -16.40
CA GLY A 452 -9.89 6.96 -17.86
C GLY A 452 -10.46 8.18 -18.58
N GLY A 453 -10.97 9.19 -17.86
CA GLY A 453 -11.48 10.43 -18.44
C GLY A 453 -12.82 10.28 -19.17
N THR A 454 -13.55 9.19 -18.97
CA THR A 454 -14.83 8.91 -19.66
C THR A 454 -16.03 9.66 -19.08
N LYS A 455 -15.86 10.34 -17.92
CA LYS A 455 -16.94 11.07 -17.22
C LYS A 455 -16.53 12.50 -16.80
N GLY A 456 -16.49 13.43 -17.76
CA GLY A 456 -16.53 14.88 -17.49
C GLY A 456 -15.29 15.50 -16.80
N HIS A 457 -15.43 16.76 -16.34
CA HIS A 457 -14.38 17.57 -15.68
C HIS A 457 -14.13 17.14 -14.22
N VAL A 458 -13.74 15.89 -14.02
CA VAL A 458 -13.41 15.34 -12.71
C VAL A 458 -11.89 15.14 -12.63
N PHE A 459 -11.26 15.70 -11.60
CA PHE A 459 -9.81 15.74 -11.45
C PHE A 459 -9.39 14.82 -10.32
N PHE A 460 -8.53 13.85 -10.60
CA PHE A 460 -7.94 13.01 -9.56
C PHE A 460 -7.13 13.87 -8.56
N GLN A 461 -7.32 13.63 -7.26
CA GLN A 461 -6.67 14.34 -6.15
C GLN A 461 -5.84 13.41 -5.25
N GLY A 462 -5.63 12.15 -5.66
CA GLY A 462 -4.85 11.17 -4.88
C GLY A 462 -5.70 10.17 -4.10
N VAL A 463 -5.07 9.48 -3.16
CA VAL A 463 -5.72 8.57 -2.22
C VAL A 463 -5.85 9.28 -0.88
N SER A 464 -7.06 9.38 -0.36
CA SER A 464 -7.35 10.11 0.87
C SER A 464 -6.91 9.30 2.11
N PHE A 465 -7.30 8.02 2.16
CA PHE A 465 -6.93 7.08 3.22
C PHE A 465 -7.20 5.64 2.81
N TYR A 466 -6.80 4.70 3.65
CA TYR A 466 -7.01 3.27 3.47
C TYR A 466 -7.88 2.70 4.58
N ILE A 467 -8.78 1.81 4.19
CA ILE A 467 -9.69 1.11 5.09
C ILE A 467 -9.45 -0.40 5.02
N TRP A 468 -10.03 -1.12 5.97
CA TRP A 468 -10.07 -2.57 5.99
C TRP A 468 -11.29 -3.05 5.24
N ALA A 469 -11.50 -4.35 5.25
CA ALA A 469 -12.46 -4.97 4.38
C ALA A 469 -13.33 -6.00 5.09
#